data_AF-A0A8T4GAX4-F1
#
_entry.id   AF-A0A8T4GAX4-F1
#
_cell.length_a   1.000
_cell.length_b   1.000
_cell.length_c   1.000
_cell.angle_alpha   90.00
_cell.angle_beta   90.00
_cell.angle_gamma   90.00
#
_symmetry.space_group_name_H-M   'P 1'
#
loop_
_entity.id
_entity.type
_entity.pdbx_description
1 polymer ?
#
loop_
_entity_poly.entity_id
_entity_poly.type
_entity_poly.pdbx_seq_one_letter_code
_entity_poly.pdbx_strand_id
1 'polypeptide(L)'
;MGKLGFVQVEVSTKCQLNCLMCPKSVFRNEWIAMDMEMDVFESIPFKKFRYAHLQGWGEPLLNPKIGDMIEFAREHCKVGLTTNGVLIDRHLEDILNLDLLAVSIASAGAEEHKAVRRFELEKLKERIKLVSKQDKRPKIVIATMMLRSTIGKLPEIVDFAYECGADEVIANNMDYIPSENLVGMEVFGENPDPGVLDLIKEAEKRAKELGINFVAKPVKLEEALVCAENPVENCLVTVDGKIAPCVYLHLPTRSDYIVRYFRGKRVEVPKVYFKSFDEWKNGSIRDVFEKRLQILYQSLPMEFPALPEVCRTCYKAWSV
;
A
#
# COMPACT_ATOMS: atom_id res chain seq x y z
N MET A 1 -15.27 15.11 18.85
CA MET A 1 -14.66 15.11 17.50
C MET A 1 -14.46 13.65 17.10
N GLY A 2 -14.88 13.24 15.90
CA GLY A 2 -14.81 11.83 15.48
C GLY A 2 -13.37 11.32 15.33
N LYS A 3 -13.17 9.99 15.42
CA LYS A 3 -11.89 9.36 15.06
C LYS A 3 -11.62 9.52 13.57
N LEU A 4 -10.37 9.86 13.23
CA LEU A 4 -9.81 9.88 11.87
C LEU A 4 -9.81 8.48 11.26
N GLY A 5 -9.48 8.37 9.97
CA GLY A 5 -9.38 7.10 9.23
C GLY A 5 -8.30 6.17 9.79
N PHE A 6 -7.17 6.07 9.11
CA PHE A 6 -6.04 5.26 9.55
C PHE A 6 -4.74 6.05 9.69
N VAL A 7 -3.87 5.57 10.56
CA VAL A 7 -2.45 5.93 10.57
C VAL A 7 -1.67 4.79 9.96
N GLN A 8 -0.94 5.07 8.88
CA GLN A 8 0.05 4.15 8.36
C GLN A 8 1.34 4.34 9.15
N VAL A 9 1.98 3.25 9.56
CA VAL A 9 3.21 3.30 10.36
C VAL A 9 4.27 2.47 9.68
N GLU A 10 5.37 3.11 9.27
CA GLU A 10 6.54 2.44 8.72
C GLU A 10 7.40 1.90 9.85
N VAL A 11 7.04 0.70 10.32
CA VAL A 11 7.74 0.04 11.45
C VAL A 11 9.12 -0.49 11.07
N SER A 12 9.40 -0.69 9.78
CA SER A 12 10.74 -1.02 9.26
C SER A 12 10.89 -0.58 7.82
N THR A 13 12.10 -0.13 7.47
CA THR A 13 12.52 0.12 6.08
C THR A 13 13.46 -0.98 5.58
N LYS A 14 13.80 -1.96 6.42
CA LYS A 14 14.57 -3.14 6.00
C LYS A 14 13.69 -4.04 5.15
N CYS A 15 14.28 -4.73 4.18
CA CYS A 15 13.58 -5.79 3.44
C CYS A 15 14.59 -6.77 2.86
N GLN A 16 14.36 -8.06 3.10
CA GLN A 16 15.19 -9.17 2.63
C GLN A 16 14.96 -9.51 1.16
N LEU A 17 13.85 -9.04 0.58
CA LEU A 17 13.58 -9.19 -0.85
C LEU A 17 14.15 -8.02 -1.66
N ASN A 18 14.29 -8.27 -2.96
CA ASN A 18 14.70 -7.27 -3.97
C ASN A 18 13.71 -7.32 -5.13
N CYS A 19 12.43 -7.05 -4.84
CA CYS A 19 11.37 -7.06 -5.85
C CYS A 19 11.68 -6.06 -6.98
N LEU A 20 11.36 -6.45 -8.21
CA LEU A 20 11.69 -5.73 -9.44
C LEU A 20 11.21 -4.26 -9.43
N MET A 21 9.97 -4.03 -9.03
CA MET A 21 9.33 -2.71 -9.05
C MET A 21 9.59 -1.85 -7.80
N CYS A 22 10.22 -2.42 -6.76
CA CYS A 22 10.24 -1.80 -5.45
C CYS A 22 11.26 -0.65 -5.38
N PRO A 23 10.88 0.54 -4.87
CA PRO A 23 11.81 1.65 -4.71
C PRO A 23 13.04 1.29 -3.86
N LYS A 24 12.89 0.45 -2.84
CA LYS A 24 14.01 -0.07 -2.03
C LYS A 24 15.07 -0.76 -2.89
N SER A 25 14.65 -1.53 -3.90
CA SER A 25 15.57 -2.23 -4.80
C SER A 25 16.27 -1.27 -5.76
N VAL A 26 15.52 -0.30 -6.29
CA VAL A 26 16.03 0.67 -7.28
C VAL A 26 16.97 1.68 -6.63
N PHE A 27 16.63 2.21 -5.46
CA PHE A 27 17.42 3.20 -4.73
C PHE A 27 18.35 2.59 -3.67
N ARG A 28 18.75 1.32 -3.84
CA ARG A 28 19.50 0.55 -2.82
C ARG A 28 20.76 1.25 -2.28
N ASN A 29 21.43 2.07 -3.10
CA ASN A 29 22.66 2.77 -2.71
C ASN A 29 22.39 3.98 -1.80
N GLU A 30 21.18 4.53 -1.85
CA GLU A 30 20.73 5.67 -1.05
C GLU A 30 19.78 5.26 0.07
N TRP A 31 19.36 4.00 0.10
CA TRP A 31 18.36 3.48 1.02
C TRP A 31 18.86 3.50 2.47
N ILE A 32 18.03 4.01 3.36
CA ILE A 32 18.23 4.00 4.80
C ILE A 32 17.46 2.81 5.35
N ALA A 33 18.17 1.76 5.73
CA ALA A 33 17.61 0.54 6.31
C ALA A 33 17.66 0.63 7.84
N MET A 34 16.49 0.75 8.48
CA MET A 34 16.36 0.86 9.94
C MET A 34 15.02 0.28 10.39
N ASP A 35 14.93 0.00 11.69
CA ASP A 35 13.69 -0.36 12.36
C ASP A 35 13.23 0.84 13.19
N MET A 36 11.92 0.97 13.36
CA MET A 36 11.35 1.97 14.26
C MET A 36 11.61 1.53 15.71
N GLU A 37 12.09 2.47 16.52
CA GLU A 37 12.24 2.27 17.96
C GLU A 37 10.87 2.33 18.67
N MET A 38 10.75 1.60 19.79
CA MET A 38 9.46 1.46 20.47
C MET A 38 8.98 2.79 21.08
N ASP A 39 9.87 3.63 21.58
CA ASP A 39 9.54 4.95 22.13
C ASP A 39 8.91 5.89 21.07
N VAL A 40 9.43 5.84 19.84
CA VAL A 40 8.85 6.54 18.69
C VAL A 40 7.46 5.98 18.38
N PHE A 41 7.29 4.66 18.36
CA PHE A 41 6.00 4.03 18.11
C PHE A 41 4.95 4.39 19.16
N GLU A 42 5.30 4.34 20.44
CA GLU A 42 4.41 4.67 21.57
C GLU A 42 3.99 6.16 21.57
N SER A 43 4.78 7.03 20.96
CA SER A 43 4.44 8.45 20.81
C SER A 43 3.27 8.72 19.85
N ILE A 44 2.91 7.74 19.01
CA ILE A 44 1.83 7.87 18.02
C ILE A 44 0.47 7.90 18.74
N PRO A 45 -0.41 8.88 18.46
CA PRO A 45 -1.69 9.03 19.15
C PRO A 45 -2.76 8.08 18.58
N PHE A 46 -2.56 6.77 18.65
CA PHE A 46 -3.43 5.74 18.06
C PHE A 46 -4.91 5.89 18.41
N LYS A 47 -5.23 6.38 19.62
CA LYS A 47 -6.61 6.66 20.05
C LYS A 47 -7.37 7.64 19.15
N LYS A 48 -6.67 8.50 18.39
CA LYS A 48 -7.28 9.44 17.43
C LYS A 48 -7.71 8.76 16.13
N PHE A 49 -7.24 7.54 15.83
CA PHE A 49 -7.48 6.81 14.59
C PHE A 49 -8.41 5.60 14.80
N ARG A 50 -9.10 5.19 13.75
CA ARG A 50 -9.91 3.96 13.75
C ARG A 50 -9.06 2.71 13.52
N TYR A 51 -7.96 2.86 12.80
CA TYR A 51 -7.11 1.78 12.35
C TYR A 51 -5.63 2.19 12.31
N ALA A 52 -4.74 1.28 12.67
CA ALA A 52 -3.31 1.39 12.42
C ALA A 52 -2.92 0.36 11.36
N HIS A 53 -2.23 0.80 10.30
CA HIS A 53 -1.70 -0.08 9.29
C HIS A 53 -0.17 -0.10 9.34
N LEU A 54 0.39 -1.22 9.80
CA LEU A 54 1.83 -1.43 9.91
C LEU A 54 2.37 -1.78 8.52
N GLN A 55 2.79 -0.75 7.79
CA GLN A 55 3.27 -0.84 6.41
C GLN A 55 4.11 0.39 6.10
N GLY A 56 5.18 0.21 5.33
CA GLY A 56 5.88 1.29 4.63
C GLY A 56 6.50 0.75 3.35
N TRP A 57 7.72 1.18 3.05
CA TRP A 57 8.47 0.64 1.90
C TRP A 57 9.32 -0.60 2.23
N GLY A 58 9.45 -0.95 3.52
CA GLY A 58 10.16 -2.14 3.99
C GLY A 58 9.27 -3.36 4.23
N GLU A 59 9.79 -4.31 5.01
CA GLU A 59 9.12 -5.50 5.49
C GLU A 59 8.89 -5.39 7.00
N PRO A 60 7.65 -5.22 7.47
CA PRO A 60 7.37 -5.00 8.88
C PRO A 60 7.76 -6.18 9.77
N LEU A 61 7.68 -7.43 9.27
CA LEU A 61 8.07 -8.62 10.03
C LEU A 61 9.59 -8.77 10.22
N LEU A 62 10.41 -7.83 9.73
CA LEU A 62 11.83 -7.75 10.10
C LEU A 62 12.08 -6.97 11.37
N ASN A 63 11.12 -6.16 11.84
CA ASN A 63 11.30 -5.42 13.09
C ASN A 63 11.23 -6.41 14.27
N PRO A 64 12.29 -6.56 15.09
CA PRO A 64 12.29 -7.49 16.23
C PRO A 64 11.25 -7.14 17.31
N LYS A 65 10.68 -5.93 17.27
CA LYS A 65 9.64 -5.42 18.17
C LYS A 65 8.24 -5.46 17.60
N ILE A 66 8.02 -6.12 16.45
CA ILE A 66 6.72 -6.12 15.77
C ILE A 66 5.58 -6.64 16.65
N GLY A 67 5.82 -7.69 17.44
CA GLY A 67 4.81 -8.24 18.37
C GLY A 67 4.40 -7.22 19.44
N ASP A 68 5.38 -6.62 20.12
CA ASP A 68 5.17 -5.56 21.13
C ASP A 68 4.39 -4.37 20.53
N MET A 69 4.72 -3.97 19.30
CA MET A 69 4.02 -2.89 18.58
C MET A 69 2.56 -3.23 18.24
N ILE A 70 2.29 -4.48 17.84
CA ILE A 70 0.94 -4.96 17.56
C ILE A 70 0.10 -4.92 18.84
N GLU A 71 0.61 -5.48 19.95
CA GLU A 71 -0.11 -5.48 21.23
C GLU A 71 -0.42 -4.06 21.70
N PHE A 72 0.56 -3.15 21.67
CA PHE A 72 0.38 -1.76 22.07
C PHE A 72 -0.71 -1.05 21.25
N ALA A 73 -0.66 -1.12 19.92
CA ALA A 73 -1.61 -0.40 19.07
C ALA A 73 -3.05 -0.94 19.20
N ARG A 74 -3.20 -2.25 19.46
CA ARG A 74 -4.52 -2.91 19.63
C ARG A 74 -5.29 -2.45 20.85
N GLU A 75 -4.61 -1.92 21.87
CA GLU A 75 -5.27 -1.30 23.01
C GLU A 75 -6.06 -0.03 22.64
N HIS A 76 -5.86 0.51 21.43
CA HIS A 76 -6.37 1.83 21.04
C HIS A 76 -7.21 1.82 19.76
N CYS A 77 -6.85 0.99 18.78
CA CYS A 77 -7.53 0.88 17.50
C CYS A 77 -7.35 -0.52 16.89
N LYS A 78 -8.04 -0.77 15.76
CA LYS A 78 -7.82 -2.00 14.99
C LYS A 78 -6.45 -1.96 14.33
N VAL A 79 -5.78 -3.11 14.20
CA VAL A 79 -4.42 -3.19 13.67
C VAL A 79 -4.35 -4.18 12.53
N GLY A 80 -3.71 -3.79 11.43
CA GLY A 80 -3.34 -4.74 10.39
C GLY A 80 -2.01 -4.41 9.76
N LEU A 81 -1.52 -5.32 8.95
CA LEU A 81 -0.16 -5.30 8.44
C LEU A 81 -0.13 -5.80 6.99
N THR A 82 0.75 -5.22 6.16
CA THR A 82 1.07 -5.74 4.82
C THR A 82 2.49 -6.31 4.81
N THR A 83 2.63 -7.60 4.49
CA THR A 83 3.91 -8.32 4.43
C THR A 83 4.20 -8.89 3.05
N ASN A 84 5.49 -9.11 2.76
CA ASN A 84 5.94 -9.97 1.67
C ASN A 84 5.75 -11.47 1.93
N GLY A 85 5.36 -11.84 3.15
CA GLY A 85 4.95 -13.19 3.54
C GLY A 85 6.08 -14.15 3.91
N VAL A 86 7.34 -13.74 3.77
CA VAL A 86 8.48 -14.65 3.96
C VAL A 86 8.70 -15.05 5.41
N LEU A 87 8.24 -14.25 6.37
CA LEU A 87 8.49 -14.45 7.80
C LEU A 87 7.22 -14.79 8.59
N ILE A 88 6.10 -15.08 7.90
CA ILE A 88 4.82 -15.42 8.52
C ILE A 88 4.94 -16.59 9.50
N ASP A 89 5.70 -17.63 9.12
CA ASP A 89 5.94 -18.82 9.93
C ASP A 89 6.62 -18.50 11.27
N ARG A 90 7.51 -17.49 11.30
CA ARG A 90 8.25 -17.08 12.51
C ARG A 90 7.45 -16.14 13.41
N HIS A 91 6.48 -15.44 12.86
CA HIS A 91 5.64 -14.46 13.56
C HIS A 91 4.18 -14.89 13.62
N LEU A 92 3.91 -16.20 13.56
CA LEU A 92 2.54 -16.70 13.48
C LEU A 92 1.72 -16.20 14.67
N GLU A 93 2.24 -16.30 15.90
CA GLU A 93 1.54 -15.86 17.11
C GLU A 93 1.20 -14.36 17.07
N ASP A 94 2.15 -13.51 16.71
CA ASP A 94 1.93 -12.06 16.54
C ASP A 94 0.87 -11.76 15.47
N ILE A 95 0.92 -12.48 14.34
CA ILE A 95 0.01 -12.30 13.20
C ILE A 95 -1.43 -12.68 13.56
N LEU A 96 -1.63 -13.70 14.41
CA LEU A 96 -2.97 -14.09 14.86
C LEU A 96 -3.63 -13.03 15.74
N ASN A 97 -2.83 -12.11 16.28
CA ASN A 97 -3.32 -10.92 16.96
C ASN A 97 -3.62 -9.77 16.00
N LEU A 98 -3.59 -9.91 14.67
CA LEU A 98 -4.03 -8.83 13.77
C LEU A 98 -5.55 -8.85 13.54
N ASP A 99 -6.12 -7.71 13.18
CA ASP A 99 -7.46 -7.64 12.56
C ASP A 99 -7.39 -7.99 11.06
N LEU A 100 -6.28 -7.64 10.40
CA LEU A 100 -6.07 -7.85 8.96
C LEU A 100 -4.60 -8.14 8.64
N LEU A 101 -4.36 -9.19 7.88
CA LEU A 101 -3.08 -9.53 7.29
C LEU A 101 -3.20 -9.44 5.77
N ALA A 102 -2.48 -8.50 5.16
CA ALA A 102 -2.32 -8.45 3.71
C ALA A 102 -0.99 -9.09 3.31
N VAL A 103 -1.02 -10.01 2.34
CA VAL A 103 0.17 -10.70 1.84
C VAL A 103 0.37 -10.33 0.37
N SER A 104 1.54 -9.78 0.06
CA SER A 104 1.88 -9.30 -1.28
C SER A 104 2.35 -10.42 -2.19
N ILE A 105 1.64 -10.66 -3.29
CA ILE A 105 1.93 -11.69 -4.30
C ILE A 105 1.97 -11.02 -5.68
N ALA A 106 2.87 -11.44 -6.56
CA ALA A 106 3.01 -10.80 -7.88
C ALA A 106 2.26 -11.49 -9.03
N SER A 107 2.07 -12.81 -8.93
CA SER A 107 1.42 -13.66 -9.93
C SER A 107 1.02 -14.98 -9.29
N ALA A 108 -0.01 -15.63 -9.85
CA ALA A 108 -0.35 -17.02 -9.57
C ALA A 108 0.52 -18.01 -10.38
N GLY A 109 1.26 -17.52 -11.38
CA GLY A 109 2.32 -18.27 -12.06
C GLY A 109 3.63 -18.23 -11.24
N ALA A 110 4.20 -19.40 -10.95
CA ALA A 110 5.37 -19.53 -10.09
C ALA A 110 6.62 -18.82 -10.66
N GLU A 111 6.85 -18.95 -11.97
CA GLU A 111 8.00 -18.33 -12.64
C GLU A 111 7.87 -16.81 -12.69
N GLU A 112 6.69 -16.29 -13.03
CA GLU A 112 6.42 -14.85 -13.07
C GLU A 112 6.51 -14.24 -11.67
N HIS A 113 5.98 -14.93 -10.66
CA HIS A 113 6.09 -14.51 -9.27
C HIS A 113 7.57 -14.44 -8.86
N LYS A 114 8.35 -15.48 -9.14
CA LYS A 114 9.79 -15.53 -8.81
C LYS A 114 10.58 -14.46 -9.56
N ALA A 115 10.24 -14.20 -10.83
CA ALA A 115 10.86 -13.15 -11.63
C ALA A 115 10.62 -11.75 -11.01
N VAL A 116 9.43 -11.51 -10.45
CA VAL A 116 9.08 -10.22 -9.87
C VAL A 116 9.58 -10.06 -8.44
N ARG A 117 9.30 -11.03 -7.55
CA ARG A 117 9.56 -10.91 -6.09
C ARG A 117 10.86 -11.55 -5.63
N ARG A 118 11.52 -12.35 -6.47
CA ARG A 118 12.74 -13.12 -6.13
C ARG A 118 12.51 -14.11 -4.98
N PHE A 119 11.29 -14.66 -4.92
CA PHE A 119 10.89 -15.63 -3.91
C PHE A 119 9.90 -16.65 -4.51
N GLU A 120 9.82 -17.85 -3.94
CA GLU A 120 9.00 -18.95 -4.44
C GLU A 120 7.53 -18.84 -3.98
N LEU A 121 6.60 -18.88 -4.94
CA LEU A 121 5.16 -18.78 -4.68
C LEU A 121 4.64 -19.90 -3.76
N GLU A 122 5.08 -21.14 -3.97
CA GLU A 122 4.62 -22.28 -3.16
C GLU A 122 4.94 -22.15 -1.68
N LYS A 123 6.12 -21.60 -1.34
CA LYS A 123 6.47 -21.33 0.06
C LYS A 123 5.56 -20.28 0.69
N LEU A 124 5.11 -19.28 -0.08
CA LEU A 124 4.13 -18.31 0.40
C LEU A 124 2.76 -18.97 0.60
N LYS A 125 2.34 -19.84 -0.33
CA LYS A 125 1.09 -20.61 -0.23
C LYS A 125 1.03 -21.41 1.08
N GLU A 126 2.10 -22.14 1.40
CA GLU A 126 2.21 -22.91 2.64
C GLU A 126 2.10 -22.02 3.87
N ARG A 127 2.79 -20.88 3.89
CA ARG A 127 2.78 -19.94 5.02
C ARG A 127 1.44 -19.25 5.22
N ILE A 128 0.76 -18.84 4.14
CA ILE A 128 -0.60 -18.27 4.24
C ILE A 128 -1.56 -19.33 4.80
N LYS A 129 -1.41 -20.60 4.36
CA LYS A 129 -2.19 -21.72 4.91
C LYS A 129 -1.94 -21.98 6.40
N LEU A 130 -0.76 -21.65 6.94
CA LEU A 130 -0.51 -21.76 8.39
C LEU A 130 -1.43 -20.81 9.17
N VAL A 131 -1.65 -19.60 8.65
CA VAL A 131 -2.54 -18.60 9.28
C VAL A 131 -4.01 -18.96 9.05
N SER A 132 -4.38 -19.36 7.83
CA SER A 132 -5.79 -19.61 7.48
C SER A 132 -6.42 -20.81 8.19
N LYS A 133 -5.60 -21.76 8.63
CA LYS A 133 -6.01 -22.95 9.38
C LYS A 133 -6.23 -22.72 10.88
N GLN A 134 -5.90 -21.54 11.40
CA GLN A 134 -6.11 -21.24 12.82
C GLN A 134 -7.57 -20.86 13.08
N ASP A 135 -8.13 -21.33 14.18
CA ASP A 135 -9.52 -21.04 14.57
C ASP A 135 -9.77 -19.54 14.75
N LYS A 136 -8.82 -18.85 15.39
CA LYS A 136 -8.79 -17.40 15.51
C LYS A 136 -7.68 -16.85 14.61
N ARG A 137 -8.06 -16.15 13.55
CA ARG A 137 -7.15 -15.57 12.57
C ARG A 137 -7.61 -14.18 12.12
N PRO A 138 -6.69 -13.32 11.62
CA PRO A 138 -7.08 -12.08 10.96
C PRO A 138 -7.86 -12.36 9.67
N LYS A 139 -8.49 -11.31 9.13
CA LYS A 139 -8.88 -11.28 7.72
C LYS A 139 -7.61 -11.36 6.86
N ILE A 140 -7.54 -12.32 5.95
CA ILE A 140 -6.38 -12.51 5.06
C ILE A 140 -6.71 -11.92 3.70
N VAL A 141 -5.89 -10.97 3.26
CA VAL A 141 -6.01 -10.30 1.97
C VAL A 141 -4.81 -10.65 1.09
N ILE A 142 -5.04 -11.13 -0.12
CA ILE A 142 -3.99 -11.25 -1.13
C ILE A 142 -3.91 -9.92 -1.87
N ALA A 143 -2.80 -9.20 -1.69
CA ALA A 143 -2.53 -7.97 -2.42
C ALA A 143 -1.65 -8.28 -3.63
N THR A 144 -2.09 -7.91 -4.82
CA THR A 144 -1.30 -8.05 -6.04
C THR A 144 -1.13 -6.70 -6.73
N MET A 145 -0.01 -6.51 -7.40
CA MET A 145 0.24 -5.36 -8.27
C MET A 145 0.04 -5.80 -9.71
N MET A 146 -0.88 -5.14 -10.40
CA MET A 146 -1.17 -5.37 -11.80
C MET A 146 -0.03 -4.82 -12.66
N LEU A 147 0.80 -5.74 -13.17
CA LEU A 147 1.89 -5.43 -14.09
C LEU A 147 1.57 -6.02 -15.46
N ARG A 148 2.05 -5.38 -16.52
CA ARG A 148 1.94 -5.90 -17.89
C ARG A 148 2.46 -7.34 -18.02
N SER A 149 3.50 -7.70 -17.26
CA SER A 149 4.09 -9.03 -17.28
C SER A 149 3.31 -10.09 -16.50
N THR A 150 2.36 -9.70 -15.64
CA THR A 150 1.65 -10.65 -14.74
C THR A 150 0.13 -10.54 -14.80
N ILE A 151 -0.43 -9.52 -15.44
CA ILE A 151 -1.88 -9.26 -15.49
C ILE A 151 -2.67 -10.42 -16.12
N GLY A 152 -2.07 -11.16 -17.05
CA GLY A 152 -2.67 -12.36 -17.64
C GLY A 152 -2.91 -13.50 -16.64
N LYS A 153 -2.41 -13.39 -15.40
CA LYS A 153 -2.62 -14.34 -14.30
C LYS A 153 -3.55 -13.84 -13.20
N LEU A 154 -4.25 -12.72 -13.44
CA LEU A 154 -5.13 -12.11 -12.45
C LEU A 154 -6.33 -13.00 -12.07
N PRO A 155 -7.03 -13.69 -12.99
CA PRO A 155 -8.07 -14.64 -12.61
C PRO A 155 -7.55 -15.76 -11.71
N GLU A 156 -6.37 -16.33 -12.01
CA GLU A 156 -5.78 -17.40 -11.22
C GLU A 156 -5.26 -16.93 -9.84
N ILE A 157 -5.04 -15.63 -9.63
CA ILE A 157 -4.78 -15.10 -8.28
C ILE A 157 -5.99 -15.33 -7.37
N VAL A 158 -7.21 -15.31 -7.91
CA VAL A 158 -8.43 -15.61 -7.15
C VAL A 158 -8.48 -17.08 -6.75
N ASP A 159 -8.12 -17.99 -7.67
CA ASP A 159 -7.97 -19.41 -7.36
C ASP A 159 -6.92 -19.62 -6.27
N PHE A 160 -5.76 -18.98 -6.41
CA PHE A 160 -4.70 -19.02 -5.41
C PHE A 160 -5.17 -18.55 -4.04
N ALA A 161 -5.92 -17.44 -3.99
CA ALA A 161 -6.47 -16.89 -2.74
C ALA A 161 -7.44 -17.87 -2.08
N TYR A 162 -8.36 -18.45 -2.86
CA TYR A 162 -9.28 -19.48 -2.39
C TYR A 162 -8.54 -20.70 -1.84
N GLU A 163 -7.56 -21.22 -2.60
CA GLU A 163 -6.77 -22.38 -2.18
C GLU A 163 -5.97 -22.12 -0.90
N CYS A 164 -5.54 -20.88 -0.66
CA CYS A 164 -4.86 -20.48 0.57
C CYS A 164 -5.80 -20.33 1.77
N GLY A 165 -7.12 -20.23 1.55
CA GLY A 165 -8.09 -19.86 2.57
C GLY A 165 -8.06 -18.36 2.89
N ALA A 166 -7.72 -17.51 1.91
CA ALA A 166 -7.81 -16.06 2.03
C ALA A 166 -9.25 -15.56 1.83
N ASP A 167 -9.55 -14.37 2.34
CA ASP A 167 -10.92 -13.81 2.33
C ASP A 167 -11.13 -12.77 1.21
N GLU A 168 -10.05 -12.18 0.71
CA GLU A 168 -10.11 -11.10 -0.27
C GLU A 168 -8.87 -11.05 -1.16
N VAL A 169 -9.05 -10.59 -2.39
CA VAL A 169 -7.99 -10.20 -3.33
C VAL A 169 -8.13 -8.71 -3.64
N ILE A 170 -7.05 -7.96 -3.48
CA ILE A 170 -6.95 -6.58 -3.93
C ILE A 170 -5.90 -6.49 -5.03
N ALA A 171 -6.33 -6.08 -6.22
CA ALA A 171 -5.47 -5.83 -7.37
C ALA A 171 -5.19 -4.32 -7.50
N ASN A 172 -3.97 -3.92 -7.13
CA ASN A 172 -3.50 -2.54 -7.16
C ASN A 172 -2.74 -2.22 -8.44
N ASN A 173 -2.69 -0.94 -8.82
CA ASN A 173 -1.85 -0.47 -9.92
C ASN A 173 -0.39 -0.27 -9.49
N MET A 174 0.53 -0.23 -10.48
CA MET A 174 1.91 0.23 -10.28
C MET A 174 1.96 1.76 -10.35
N ASP A 175 1.52 2.41 -9.28
CA ASP A 175 1.30 3.85 -9.17
C ASP A 175 2.51 4.64 -8.62
N TYR A 176 3.62 3.95 -8.32
CA TYR A 176 4.95 4.53 -8.17
C TYR A 176 5.93 3.85 -9.12
N ILE A 177 6.51 4.63 -10.05
CA ILE A 177 7.51 4.15 -11.02
C ILE A 177 8.87 4.74 -10.64
N PRO A 178 9.78 3.97 -10.01
CA PRO A 178 11.06 4.50 -9.48
C PRO A 178 12.12 4.81 -10.54
N SER A 179 12.03 4.23 -11.74
CA SER A 179 13.08 4.31 -12.76
C SER A 179 12.54 4.16 -14.18
N GLU A 180 13.30 4.68 -15.15
CA GLU A 180 12.93 4.68 -16.57
C GLU A 180 12.68 3.28 -17.14
N ASN A 181 13.50 2.30 -16.74
CA ASN A 181 13.39 0.91 -17.21
C ASN A 181 12.12 0.19 -16.72
N LEU A 182 11.34 0.81 -15.83
CA LEU A 182 10.07 0.28 -15.33
C LEU A 182 8.87 0.99 -15.97
N VAL A 183 9.08 2.05 -16.75
CA VAL A 183 8.01 2.72 -17.51
C VAL A 183 7.43 1.73 -18.54
N GLY A 184 6.10 1.66 -18.60
CA GLY A 184 5.36 0.74 -19.47
C GLY A 184 5.01 -0.60 -18.81
N MET A 185 5.45 -0.83 -17.57
CA MET A 185 5.02 -1.98 -16.77
C MET A 185 3.62 -1.78 -16.18
N GLU A 186 3.16 -0.54 -16.04
CA GLU A 186 1.81 -0.20 -15.64
C GLU A 186 0.77 -0.69 -16.66
N VAL A 187 -0.42 -1.06 -16.16
CA VAL A 187 -1.55 -1.53 -16.98
C VAL A 187 -2.65 -0.48 -17.13
N PHE A 188 -2.50 0.66 -16.47
CA PHE A 188 -3.47 1.76 -16.52
C PHE A 188 -3.04 2.85 -17.52
N GLY A 189 -3.99 3.66 -17.96
CA GLY A 189 -3.73 4.77 -18.86
C GLY A 189 -4.99 5.54 -19.23
N GLU A 190 -4.85 6.58 -20.06
CA GLU A 190 -5.98 7.38 -20.54
C GLU A 190 -6.95 6.54 -21.39
N ASN A 191 -6.38 5.60 -22.16
CA ASN A 191 -7.11 4.60 -22.95
C ASN A 191 -6.67 3.20 -22.47
N PRO A 192 -7.37 2.61 -21.49
CA PRO A 192 -7.02 1.29 -20.97
C PRO A 192 -7.14 0.20 -22.04
N ASP A 193 -6.26 -0.79 -21.95
CA ASP A 193 -6.28 -1.96 -22.84
C ASP A 193 -7.57 -2.79 -22.58
N PRO A 194 -8.42 -3.03 -23.60
CA PRO A 194 -9.61 -3.87 -23.45
C PRO A 194 -9.31 -5.27 -22.89
N GLY A 195 -8.16 -5.85 -23.24
CA GLY A 195 -7.75 -7.15 -22.71
C GLY A 195 -7.51 -7.13 -21.20
N VAL A 196 -6.98 -6.03 -20.65
CA VAL A 196 -6.83 -5.85 -19.20
C VAL A 196 -8.20 -5.75 -18.52
N LEU A 197 -9.15 -5.02 -19.12
CA LEU A 197 -10.51 -4.91 -18.60
C LEU A 197 -11.23 -6.28 -18.59
N ASP A 198 -11.03 -7.09 -19.63
CA ASP A 198 -11.63 -8.42 -19.70
C ASP A 198 -11.03 -9.39 -18.68
N LEU A 199 -9.71 -9.32 -18.44
CA LEU A 199 -9.05 -10.07 -17.35
C LEU A 199 -9.57 -9.68 -15.96
N ILE A 200 -9.84 -8.39 -15.72
CA ILE A 200 -10.44 -7.91 -14.47
C ILE A 200 -11.86 -8.48 -14.31
N LYS A 201 -12.70 -8.44 -15.36
CA LYS A 201 -14.06 -9.02 -15.32
C LYS A 201 -14.03 -10.54 -15.09
N GLU A 202 -13.07 -11.23 -15.69
CA GLU A 202 -12.90 -12.66 -15.50
C GLU A 202 -12.54 -12.98 -14.03
N ALA A 203 -11.61 -12.22 -13.45
CA ALA A 203 -11.28 -12.33 -12.03
C ALA A 203 -12.47 -12.01 -11.12
N GLU A 204 -13.27 -10.99 -11.43
CA GLU A 204 -14.52 -10.67 -10.71
C GLU A 204 -15.54 -11.81 -10.77
N LYS A 205 -15.71 -12.42 -11.95
CA LYS A 205 -16.59 -13.58 -12.13
C LYS A 205 -16.08 -14.75 -11.30
N ARG A 206 -14.79 -15.04 -11.37
CA ARG A 206 -14.16 -16.13 -10.62
C ARG A 206 -14.29 -15.94 -9.10
N ALA A 207 -14.15 -14.70 -8.64
CA ALA A 207 -14.29 -14.35 -7.23
C ALA A 207 -15.71 -14.59 -6.71
N LYS A 208 -16.73 -14.25 -7.52
CA LYS A 208 -18.13 -14.57 -7.20
C LYS A 208 -18.38 -16.08 -7.13
N GLU A 209 -17.82 -16.86 -8.04
CA GLU A 209 -17.96 -18.33 -8.05
C GLU A 209 -17.35 -18.98 -6.81
N LEU A 210 -16.21 -18.46 -6.34
CA LEU A 210 -15.46 -19.02 -5.20
C LEU A 210 -15.81 -18.38 -3.85
N GLY A 211 -16.68 -17.36 -3.83
CA GLY A 211 -17.03 -16.62 -2.61
C GLY A 211 -15.87 -15.77 -2.06
N ILE A 212 -14.94 -15.34 -2.91
CA ILE A 212 -13.83 -14.45 -2.55
C ILE A 212 -14.24 -13.00 -2.81
N ASN A 213 -13.92 -12.10 -1.88
CA ASN A 213 -14.07 -10.67 -2.15
C ASN A 213 -12.96 -10.25 -3.14
N PHE A 214 -13.32 -9.51 -4.18
CA PHE A 214 -12.33 -9.04 -5.17
C PHE A 214 -12.52 -7.55 -5.45
N VAL A 215 -11.42 -6.81 -5.39
CA VAL A 215 -11.38 -5.38 -5.70
C VAL A 215 -10.19 -5.11 -6.62
N ALA A 216 -10.45 -4.63 -7.82
CA ALA A 216 -9.42 -4.07 -8.69
C ALA A 216 -9.45 -2.54 -8.64
N LYS A 217 -8.27 -1.91 -8.61
CA LYS A 217 -8.17 -0.46 -8.81
C LYS A 217 -8.51 -0.10 -10.25
N PRO A 218 -9.17 1.05 -10.51
CA PRO A 218 -9.50 1.43 -11.87
C PRO A 218 -8.23 1.55 -12.73
N VAL A 219 -8.32 1.10 -13.97
CA VAL A 219 -7.20 1.16 -14.93
C VAL A 219 -7.30 2.37 -15.87
N LYS A 220 -8.37 3.16 -15.73
CA LYS A 220 -8.52 4.43 -16.45
C LYS A 220 -7.91 5.56 -15.62
N LEU A 221 -6.98 6.28 -16.23
CA LEU A 221 -6.29 7.41 -15.59
C LEU A 221 -7.16 8.66 -15.65
N GLU A 222 -7.73 9.07 -14.52
CA GLU A 222 -8.60 10.25 -14.40
C GLU A 222 -8.34 10.98 -13.09
N GLU A 223 -8.20 12.31 -13.12
CA GLU A 223 -7.93 13.09 -11.90
C GLU A 223 -8.99 12.82 -10.81
N ALA A 224 -8.54 12.34 -9.66
CA ALA A 224 -9.41 12.00 -8.54
C ALA A 224 -9.75 13.26 -7.72
N LEU A 225 -10.97 13.32 -7.18
CA LEU A 225 -11.36 14.37 -6.22
C LEU A 225 -10.41 14.38 -5.01
N VAL A 226 -10.15 13.18 -4.48
CA VAL A 226 -9.17 12.90 -3.43
C VAL A 226 -8.35 11.69 -3.84
N CYS A 227 -7.03 11.74 -3.62
CA CYS A 227 -6.16 10.63 -3.97
C CYS A 227 -6.48 9.38 -3.13
N ALA A 228 -6.12 8.19 -3.63
CA ALA A 228 -6.49 6.93 -2.98
C ALA A 228 -5.86 6.71 -1.59
N GLU A 229 -4.82 7.47 -1.22
CA GLU A 229 -4.25 7.49 0.14
C GLU A 229 -5.12 8.29 1.12
N ASN A 230 -5.99 9.16 0.61
CA ASN A 230 -6.90 10.01 1.38
C ASN A 230 -6.22 10.77 2.54
N PRO A 231 -5.37 11.76 2.24
CA PRO A 231 -4.62 12.55 3.23
C PRO A 231 -5.52 13.48 4.08
N VAL A 232 -6.82 13.51 3.83
CA VAL A 232 -7.81 14.21 4.68
C VAL A 232 -8.02 13.44 5.98
N GLU A 233 -8.09 12.12 5.89
CA GLU A 233 -8.39 11.25 7.03
C GLU A 233 -7.18 10.45 7.51
N ASN A 234 -6.15 10.32 6.66
CA ASN A 234 -5.03 9.42 6.89
C ASN A 234 -3.68 10.15 6.82
N CYS A 235 -2.70 9.61 7.53
CA CYS A 235 -1.31 10.06 7.44
C CYS A 235 -0.34 8.88 7.57
N LEU A 236 0.92 9.15 7.28
CA LEU A 236 2.04 8.25 7.52
C LEU A 236 2.85 8.76 8.73
N VAL A 237 3.22 7.84 9.62
CA VAL A 237 4.36 8.00 10.53
C VAL A 237 5.51 7.18 9.97
N THR A 238 6.59 7.86 9.64
CA THR A 238 7.81 7.27 9.08
C THR A 238 8.64 6.57 10.16
N VAL A 239 9.60 5.75 9.75
CA VAL A 239 10.42 4.94 10.67
C VAL A 239 11.16 5.75 11.75
N ASP A 240 11.48 7.03 11.48
CA ASP A 240 12.13 7.96 12.41
C ASP A 240 11.14 8.94 13.08
N GLY A 241 9.84 8.65 13.03
CA GLY A 241 8.79 9.39 13.74
C GLY A 241 8.28 10.65 13.05
N LYS A 242 8.80 11.01 11.86
CA LYS A 242 8.24 12.14 11.09
C LYS A 242 6.86 11.81 10.57
N ILE A 243 6.01 12.83 10.50
CA ILE A 243 4.64 12.72 9.99
C ILE A 243 4.62 13.20 8.55
N ALA A 244 4.10 12.40 7.62
CA ALA A 244 3.94 12.76 6.21
C ALA A 244 2.47 12.59 5.78
N PRO A 245 2.02 13.27 4.70
CA PRO A 245 0.64 13.11 4.22
C PRO A 245 0.32 11.69 3.78
N CYS A 246 1.29 10.99 3.18
CA CYS A 246 1.19 9.60 2.75
C CYS A 246 2.58 9.02 2.42
N VAL A 247 2.61 7.72 2.13
CA VAL A 247 3.81 6.98 1.74
C VAL A 247 4.44 7.41 0.40
N TYR A 248 3.72 8.14 -0.46
CA TYR A 248 4.24 8.63 -1.75
C TYR A 248 4.92 10.01 -1.66
N LEU A 249 4.82 10.67 -0.51
CA LEU A 249 5.52 11.93 -0.19
C LEU A 249 6.61 11.72 0.87
N HIS A 250 6.97 10.46 1.10
CA HIS A 250 8.12 10.02 1.86
C HIS A 250 8.82 8.89 1.10
N LEU A 251 10.15 8.84 1.18
CA LEU A 251 10.92 7.68 0.74
C LEU A 251 12.12 7.52 1.70
N PRO A 252 12.44 6.31 2.19
CA PRO A 252 13.60 6.03 3.04
C PRO A 252 14.96 6.16 2.33
N THR A 253 15.23 7.29 1.69
CA THR A 253 16.48 7.60 1.02
C THR A 253 17.20 8.77 1.71
N ARG A 254 18.51 8.89 1.51
CA ARG A 254 19.30 10.04 2.01
C ARG A 254 18.95 11.37 1.33
N SER A 255 18.43 11.35 0.11
CA SER A 255 18.03 12.55 -0.63
C SER A 255 16.82 13.23 0.01
N ASP A 256 16.73 14.55 -0.04
CA ASP A 256 15.51 15.28 0.35
C ASP A 256 14.40 15.22 -0.72
N TYR A 257 14.71 14.65 -1.89
CA TYR A 257 13.82 14.52 -3.03
C TYR A 257 13.43 13.07 -3.31
N ILE A 258 12.24 12.89 -3.86
CA ILE A 258 11.67 11.64 -4.33
C ILE A 258 11.73 11.66 -5.85
N VAL A 259 12.46 10.72 -6.43
CA VAL A 259 12.54 10.52 -7.88
C VAL A 259 11.46 9.52 -8.30
N ARG A 260 10.59 9.93 -9.21
CA ARG A 260 9.59 9.05 -9.82
C ARG A 260 9.37 9.40 -11.30
N TYR A 261 8.73 8.50 -12.03
CA TYR A 261 8.31 8.72 -13.41
C TYR A 261 6.81 8.91 -13.46
N PHE A 262 6.36 9.99 -14.09
CA PHE A 262 4.96 10.33 -14.30
C PHE A 262 4.73 10.61 -15.78
N ARG A 263 3.82 9.84 -16.40
CA ARG A 263 3.57 9.84 -17.84
C ARG A 263 4.87 9.72 -18.66
N GLY A 264 5.72 8.78 -18.25
CA GLY A 264 7.02 8.51 -18.87
C GLY A 264 8.10 9.57 -18.62
N LYS A 265 7.80 10.68 -17.93
CA LYS A 265 8.78 11.74 -17.64
C LYS A 265 9.32 11.60 -16.22
N ARG A 266 10.64 11.71 -16.07
CA ARG A 266 11.30 11.80 -14.76
C ARG A 266 10.88 13.10 -14.07
N VAL A 267 10.46 12.99 -12.81
CA VAL A 267 10.14 14.12 -11.94
C VAL A 267 10.83 13.94 -10.60
N GLU A 268 11.17 15.06 -9.99
CA GLU A 268 11.66 15.13 -8.61
C GLU A 268 10.68 15.94 -7.79
N VAL A 269 10.24 15.40 -6.67
CA VAL A 269 9.36 16.10 -5.73
C VAL A 269 9.98 16.10 -4.34
N PRO A 270 9.93 17.23 -3.60
CA PRO A 270 10.47 17.26 -2.25
C PRO A 270 9.67 16.33 -1.33
N LYS A 271 10.35 15.72 -0.36
CA LYS A 271 9.70 15.04 0.76
C LYS A 271 8.90 16.05 1.58
N VAL A 272 7.75 15.62 2.12
CA VAL A 272 6.87 16.51 2.90
C VAL A 272 6.69 15.95 4.30
N TYR A 273 7.03 16.77 5.30
CA TYR A 273 6.91 16.42 6.70
C TYR A 273 6.23 17.52 7.52
N PHE A 274 5.54 17.09 8.57
CA PHE A 274 4.93 17.96 9.57
C PHE A 274 5.60 17.70 10.92
N LYS A 275 5.72 18.75 11.74
CA LYS A 275 6.33 18.70 13.08
C LYS A 275 5.40 18.09 14.12
N SER A 276 4.09 18.05 13.85
CA SER A 276 3.11 17.47 14.75
C SER A 276 1.85 17.01 14.02
N PHE A 277 1.04 16.17 14.67
CA PHE A 277 -0.27 15.75 14.15
C PHE A 277 -1.23 16.91 14.00
N ASP A 278 -1.15 17.93 14.87
CA ASP A 278 -2.00 19.10 14.78
C ASP A 278 -1.59 20.00 13.60
N GLU A 279 -0.29 20.07 13.28
CA GLU A 279 0.18 20.74 12.06
C GLU A 279 -0.26 19.98 10.80
N TRP A 280 -0.12 18.65 10.75
CA TRP A 280 -0.64 17.85 9.63
C TRP A 280 -2.14 18.05 9.45
N LYS A 281 -2.90 18.03 10.55
CA LYS A 281 -4.35 18.18 10.54
C LYS A 281 -4.81 19.54 10.00
N ASN A 282 -4.02 20.59 10.17
CA ASN A 282 -4.29 21.93 9.64
C ASN A 282 -3.36 22.26 8.45
N GLY A 283 -2.83 21.24 7.79
CA GLY A 283 -1.81 21.37 6.74
C GLY A 283 -2.42 21.66 5.38
N SER A 284 -1.70 22.43 4.56
CA SER A 284 -2.17 22.89 3.24
C SER A 284 -2.58 21.78 2.28
N ILE A 285 -1.90 20.63 2.29
CA ILE A 285 -2.25 19.49 1.44
C ILE A 285 -3.64 18.95 1.79
N ARG A 286 -3.92 18.79 3.09
CA ARG A 286 -5.19 18.32 3.60
C ARG A 286 -6.31 19.33 3.28
N ASP A 287 -6.07 20.62 3.52
CA ASP A 287 -7.03 21.69 3.22
C ASP A 287 -7.44 21.71 1.74
N VAL A 288 -6.50 21.50 0.81
CA VAL A 288 -6.79 21.45 -0.62
C VAL A 288 -7.72 20.27 -0.96
N PHE A 289 -7.46 19.09 -0.40
CA PHE A 289 -8.34 17.93 -0.63
C PHE A 289 -9.70 18.08 0.04
N GLU A 290 -9.79 18.68 1.23
CA GLU A 290 -11.07 19.02 1.88
C GLU A 290 -11.90 19.98 1.01
N LYS A 291 -11.29 21.02 0.45
CA LYS A 291 -11.95 21.94 -0.49
C LYS A 291 -12.42 21.24 -1.76
N ARG A 292 -11.63 20.32 -2.31
CA ARG A 292 -12.01 19.52 -3.49
C ARG A 292 -13.21 18.61 -3.20
N LEU A 293 -13.31 18.04 -1.99
CA LEU A 293 -14.49 17.26 -1.57
C LEU A 293 -15.76 18.10 -1.45
N GLN A 294 -15.65 19.35 -0.99
CA GLN A 294 -16.81 20.24 -0.80
C GLN A 294 -17.59 20.49 -2.09
N ILE A 295 -16.95 20.35 -3.26
CA ILE A 295 -17.59 20.53 -4.58
C ILE A 295 -18.74 19.52 -4.79
N LEU A 296 -18.64 18.31 -4.21
CA LEU A 296 -19.71 17.31 -4.29
C LEU A 296 -21.03 17.77 -3.66
N TYR A 297 -20.97 18.76 -2.76
CA TYR A 297 -22.12 19.24 -2.00
C TYR A 297 -22.63 20.60 -2.49
N GLN A 298 -22.07 21.15 -3.56
CA GLN A 298 -22.43 22.46 -4.08
C GLN A 298 -23.20 22.37 -5.39
N SER A 299 -24.24 23.20 -5.50
CA SER A 299 -25.11 23.25 -6.69
C SER A 299 -24.62 24.23 -7.77
N LEU A 300 -23.65 25.09 -7.44
CA LEU A 300 -23.09 26.07 -8.37
C LEU A 300 -21.73 25.60 -8.91
N PRO A 301 -21.42 25.85 -10.19
CA PRO A 301 -20.11 25.53 -10.76
C PRO A 301 -19.04 26.41 -10.09
N MET A 302 -18.18 25.79 -9.28
CA MET A 302 -16.94 26.40 -8.79
C MET A 302 -15.77 25.93 -9.63
N GLU A 303 -14.72 26.76 -9.70
CA GLU A 303 -13.43 26.32 -10.18
C GLU A 303 -12.91 25.17 -9.31
N PHE A 304 -12.57 24.07 -9.97
CA PHE A 304 -12.00 22.89 -9.33
C PHE A 304 -10.59 23.22 -8.82
N PRO A 305 -10.34 23.28 -7.49
CA PRO A 305 -9.02 23.63 -6.97
C PRO A 305 -7.99 22.66 -7.49
N ALA A 306 -6.90 23.16 -8.07
CA ALA A 306 -5.83 22.30 -8.56
C ALA A 306 -5.26 21.42 -7.43
N LEU A 307 -4.79 20.21 -7.79
CA LEU A 307 -4.08 19.33 -6.85
C LEU A 307 -2.89 20.07 -6.20
N PRO A 308 -2.52 19.71 -4.95
CA PRO A 308 -1.27 20.16 -4.35
C PRO A 308 -0.11 19.88 -5.28
N GLU A 309 0.85 20.81 -5.38
CA GLU A 309 1.92 20.77 -6.38
C GLU A 309 2.67 19.42 -6.38
N VAL A 310 3.08 18.96 -5.21
CA VAL A 310 3.77 17.67 -4.99
C VAL A 310 2.93 16.44 -5.35
N CYS A 311 1.61 16.59 -5.47
CA CYS A 311 0.66 15.53 -5.82
C CYS A 311 0.32 15.50 -7.32
N ARG A 312 0.53 16.59 -8.07
CA ARG A 312 0.15 16.68 -9.49
C ARG A 312 0.78 15.60 -10.38
N THR A 313 1.97 15.15 -10.00
CA THR A 313 2.75 14.13 -10.71
C THR A 313 2.73 12.77 -9.99
N CYS A 314 1.73 12.51 -9.15
CA CYS A 314 1.55 11.25 -8.42
C CYS A 314 0.34 10.50 -8.95
N TYR A 315 0.49 9.26 -9.42
CA TYR A 315 -0.62 8.49 -9.99
C TYR A 315 -1.76 8.24 -9.01
N LYS A 316 -1.50 8.17 -7.69
CA LYS A 316 -2.56 8.08 -6.66
C LYS A 316 -3.58 9.21 -6.72
N ALA A 317 -3.21 10.37 -7.27
CA ALA A 317 -4.13 11.50 -7.46
C ALA A 317 -4.98 11.39 -8.73
N TRP A 318 -4.88 10.29 -9.48
CA TRP A 318 -5.47 10.08 -10.80
C TRP A 318 -6.31 8.80 -10.92
N SER A 319 -7.08 8.46 -9.88
CA SER A 319 -8.06 7.35 -9.86
C SER A 319 -7.49 5.97 -10.25
N VAL A 320 -6.17 5.79 -10.10
CA VAL A 320 -5.45 4.54 -10.31
C VAL A 320 -4.88 4.01 -9.00
#